data_AF-A0A931R5P5-F1
#
_entry.id   AF-A0A931R5P5-F1
#
_cell.length_a   1.000
_cell.length_b   1.000
_cell.length_c   1.000
_cell.angle_alpha   90.00
_cell.angle_beta   90.00
_cell.angle_gamma   90.00
#
_symmetry.space_group_name_H-M   'P 1'
#
loop_
_entity.id
_entity.type
_entity.pdbx_description
1 polymer ?
#
loop_
_entity_poly.entity_id
_entity_poly.type
_entity_poly.pdbx_seq_one_letter_code
_entity_poly.pdbx_strand_id
1 'polypeptide(L)'
;MKLLFLTPPMRNWVRWGQKHIACNPLHAHLAAFVRERKVADVDALDCRALELSQEEMLERIRALAPDAVFLGTRLVTDGGASPVVFNLEAMSALKEAFPRLITILGGLGVSAIPKEIIGLAPQLDYLLIGEAEWTLVELLEELKKDAPSLREIRGLAYRDNDEVQLTPPRPPMQNLSALPMPAYDLFPMSRYIGFSRIEHYNEAVTSRGCEGACSFCYEWGLIDPRRSGDFFLHRTRSGKLVADEMELLNKIHGVKALNFMDDDFNSDRQKMLDLLDELEKRDLDIQWFFMGRARNLMRDADLIPRLRRPRHRHRRHLYERLLGRRRGENQIPLPHRRRDRSGRRRADAVDADAGLAGLAPGLARHADRNPRPGKLVCDSHGHAHPPSVQKRAGGDFGVGQPRFFQPSRAHRTHPQRLQLALRVEEIRDLPGRRRAARPVESRAWVCFASHVSEPNRRRLIDTKFINPVSLAKPRGYTHGVKTSGASVLLFLGGQVAWDQEGRLVGGGDIVAQFDKALENL
;
A
#
# COMPACT_ATOMS: atom_id res chain seq x y z
N MET A 1 22.18 13.25 -21.97
CA MET A 1 22.02 12.78 -20.58
C MET A 1 21.21 11.50 -20.60
N LYS A 2 21.77 10.44 -20.02
CA LYS A 2 21.14 9.12 -19.81
C LYS A 2 20.70 8.97 -18.36
N LEU A 3 19.41 8.71 -18.15
CA LEU A 3 18.82 8.47 -16.85
C LEU A 3 18.43 6.99 -16.73
N LEU A 4 18.96 6.30 -15.73
CA LEU A 4 18.61 4.91 -15.43
C LEU A 4 17.68 4.84 -14.23
N PHE A 5 16.49 4.25 -14.38
CA PHE A 5 15.62 3.91 -13.26
C PHE A 5 16.07 2.57 -12.65
N LEU A 6 16.62 2.62 -11.45
CA LEU A 6 17.27 1.48 -10.81
C LEU A 6 16.46 0.98 -9.61
N THR A 7 16.00 -0.27 -9.68
CA THR A 7 15.54 -1.01 -8.50
C THR A 7 16.69 -1.90 -8.03
N PRO A 8 17.34 -1.60 -6.90
CA PRO A 8 18.51 -2.34 -6.45
C PRO A 8 18.15 -3.74 -5.93
N PRO A 9 19.15 -4.63 -5.73
CA PRO A 9 18.94 -5.89 -5.04
C PRO A 9 18.33 -5.62 -3.65
N MET A 10 17.15 -6.16 -3.40
CA MET A 10 16.44 -5.96 -2.14
C MET A 10 15.57 -7.17 -1.79
N ARG A 11 15.31 -7.33 -0.50
CA ARG A 11 14.49 -8.43 0.02
C ARG A 11 13.02 -8.04 0.09
N ASN A 12 12.18 -9.06 0.16
CA ASN A 12 10.74 -8.88 0.31
C ASN A 12 10.33 -8.60 1.74
N TRP A 13 9.22 -7.86 1.86
CA TRP A 13 8.51 -7.76 3.12
C TRP A 13 7.91 -9.11 3.50
N VAL A 14 8.10 -9.51 4.77
CA VAL A 14 7.75 -10.86 5.25
C VAL A 14 6.31 -11.27 4.92
N ARG A 15 5.35 -10.33 4.96
CA ARG A 15 3.93 -10.63 4.69
C ARG A 15 3.61 -10.97 3.24
N TRP A 16 4.45 -10.61 2.28
CA TRP A 16 4.23 -10.90 0.86
C TRP A 16 4.87 -12.20 0.40
N GLY A 17 5.52 -12.90 1.35
CA GLY A 17 6.27 -14.12 1.11
C GLY A 17 7.67 -13.83 0.57
N GLN A 18 8.37 -14.91 0.21
CA GLN A 18 9.77 -14.84 -0.19
C GLN A 18 9.98 -14.28 -1.60
N LYS A 19 8.96 -14.27 -2.46
CA LYS A 19 9.04 -13.84 -3.88
C LYS A 19 7.81 -13.02 -4.31
N HIS A 20 7.64 -11.80 -3.80
CA HIS A 20 6.73 -10.83 -4.41
C HIS A 20 7.54 -9.82 -5.22
N ILE A 21 7.31 -9.72 -6.53
CA ILE A 21 8.05 -8.84 -7.44
C ILE A 21 7.08 -8.31 -8.49
N ALA A 22 7.01 -7.00 -8.63
CA ALA A 22 6.21 -6.31 -9.63
C ALA A 22 7.02 -5.15 -10.25
N CYS A 23 6.59 -4.68 -11.42
CA CYS A 23 7.13 -3.46 -11.99
C CYS A 23 6.92 -2.31 -11.01
N ASN A 24 7.97 -1.56 -10.71
CA ASN A 24 7.85 -0.37 -9.88
C ASN A 24 7.02 0.70 -10.61
N PRO A 25 5.79 1.01 -10.16
CA PRO A 25 4.91 1.91 -10.90
C PRO A 25 5.44 3.35 -10.88
N LEU A 26 6.17 3.77 -9.84
CA LEU A 26 6.81 5.09 -9.82
C LEU A 26 7.82 5.21 -10.96
N HIS A 27 8.66 4.19 -11.15
CA HIS A 27 9.67 4.19 -12.21
C HIS A 27 9.00 4.19 -13.59
N ALA A 28 8.02 3.31 -13.81
CA ALA A 28 7.35 3.23 -15.11
C ALA A 28 6.62 4.53 -15.50
N HIS A 29 5.99 5.21 -14.54
CA HIS A 29 5.33 6.50 -14.77
C HIS A 29 6.34 7.62 -15.05
N LEU A 30 7.39 7.75 -14.22
CA LEU A 30 8.40 8.79 -14.40
C LEU A 30 9.19 8.60 -15.70
N ALA A 31 9.56 7.37 -16.04
CA ALA A 31 10.24 7.06 -17.29
C ALA A 31 9.39 7.45 -18.50
N ALA A 32 8.10 7.12 -18.49
CA ALA A 32 7.18 7.52 -19.56
C ALA A 32 7.08 9.04 -19.69
N PHE A 33 6.96 9.75 -18.57
CA PHE A 33 6.84 11.20 -18.55
C PHE A 33 8.11 11.89 -19.07
N VAL A 34 9.29 11.47 -18.60
CA VAL A 34 10.59 11.98 -19.07
C VAL A 34 10.79 11.70 -20.57
N ARG A 35 10.41 10.49 -21.02
CA ARG A 35 10.46 10.09 -22.44
C ARG A 35 9.57 10.96 -23.32
N GLU A 36 8.32 11.21 -22.91
CA GLU A 36 7.40 12.07 -23.67
C GLU A 36 7.92 13.52 -23.77
N ARG A 37 8.52 14.03 -22.69
CA ARG A 37 9.12 15.38 -22.64
C ARG A 37 10.46 15.47 -23.37
N LYS A 38 11.06 14.35 -23.75
CA LYS A 38 12.35 14.27 -24.48
C LYS A 38 13.49 14.98 -23.76
N VAL A 39 13.50 14.93 -22.42
CA VAL A 39 14.54 15.60 -21.60
C VAL A 39 15.68 14.69 -21.20
N ALA A 40 15.53 13.36 -21.27
CA ALA A 40 16.64 12.44 -21.12
C ALA A 40 16.38 11.18 -21.93
N ASP A 41 17.45 10.47 -22.29
CA ASP A 41 17.37 9.08 -22.71
C ASP A 41 17.14 8.23 -21.46
N VAL A 42 16.12 7.36 -21.47
CA VAL A 42 15.67 6.64 -20.28
C VAL A 42 15.79 5.14 -20.48
N ASP A 43 16.30 4.46 -19.45
CA ASP A 43 16.34 3.00 -19.38
C ASP A 43 15.97 2.56 -17.96
N ALA A 44 15.74 1.26 -17.75
CA ALA A 44 15.43 0.71 -16.44
C ALA A 44 16.25 -0.57 -16.15
N LEU A 45 16.72 -0.69 -14.91
CA LEU A 45 17.39 -1.88 -14.40
C LEU A 45 16.69 -2.33 -13.11
N ASP A 46 15.95 -3.42 -13.20
CA ASP A 46 15.28 -4.04 -12.06
C ASP A 46 16.09 -5.23 -11.55
N CYS A 47 17.07 -4.96 -10.70
CA CYS A 47 17.94 -5.99 -10.12
C CYS A 47 17.16 -6.98 -9.26
N ARG A 48 16.06 -6.54 -8.64
CA ARG A 48 15.20 -7.42 -7.84
C ARG A 48 14.50 -8.45 -8.72
N ALA A 49 13.93 -8.03 -9.85
CA ALA A 49 13.26 -8.94 -10.78
C ALA A 49 14.21 -9.84 -11.56
N LEU A 50 15.42 -9.35 -11.81
CA LEU A 50 16.47 -10.09 -12.50
C LEU A 50 17.31 -10.97 -11.56
N GLU A 51 17.04 -10.92 -10.25
CA GLU A 51 17.78 -11.63 -9.20
C GLU A 51 19.30 -11.34 -9.23
N LEU A 52 19.68 -10.10 -9.56
CA LEU A 52 21.10 -9.69 -9.65
C LEU A 52 21.72 -9.46 -8.27
N SER A 53 23.00 -9.81 -8.13
CA SER A 53 23.82 -9.41 -6.99
C SER A 53 24.21 -7.93 -7.06
N GLN A 54 24.82 -7.43 -5.98
CA GLN A 54 25.37 -6.07 -5.96
C GLN A 54 26.53 -5.93 -6.96
N GLU A 55 27.40 -6.93 -7.07
CA GLU A 55 28.49 -6.93 -8.06
C GLU A 55 27.94 -6.90 -9.49
N GLU A 56 26.97 -7.75 -9.81
CA GLU A 56 26.33 -7.81 -11.13
C GLU A 56 25.61 -6.50 -11.46
N MET A 57 24.96 -5.87 -10.47
CA MET A 57 24.37 -4.54 -10.63
C MET A 57 25.42 -3.51 -11.03
N LEU A 58 26.57 -3.47 -10.35
CA LEU A 58 27.65 -2.53 -10.66
C LEU A 58 28.26 -2.79 -12.04
N GLU A 59 28.42 -4.05 -12.44
CA GLU A 59 28.86 -4.43 -13.78
C GLU A 59 27.90 -3.96 -14.87
N ARG A 60 26.59 -4.16 -14.66
CA ARG A 60 25.54 -3.67 -15.59
C ARG A 60 25.55 -2.16 -15.70
N ILE A 61 25.69 -1.45 -14.58
CA ILE A 61 25.74 0.01 -14.57
C ILE A 61 26.99 0.53 -15.27
N ARG A 62 28.15 -0.13 -15.10
CA ARG A 62 29.37 0.20 -15.85
C ARG A 62 29.17 0.06 -17.36
N ALA A 63 28.47 -0.99 -17.81
CA ALA A 63 28.20 -1.22 -19.22
C ALA A 63 27.20 -0.23 -19.81
N LEU A 64 26.15 0.13 -19.07
CA LEU A 64 25.14 1.11 -19.49
C LEU A 64 25.70 2.54 -19.49
N ALA A 65 26.63 2.82 -18.58
CA ALA A 65 27.26 4.13 -18.36
C ALA A 65 26.22 5.28 -18.28
N PRO A 66 25.26 5.24 -17.33
CA PRO A 66 24.30 6.32 -17.15
C PRO A 66 24.96 7.57 -16.57
N ASP A 67 24.39 8.73 -16.86
CA ASP A 67 24.81 10.01 -16.25
C ASP A 67 24.15 10.21 -14.87
N ALA A 68 22.92 9.71 -14.73
CA ALA A 68 22.16 9.74 -13.48
C ALA A 68 21.39 8.42 -13.25
N VAL A 69 21.19 8.10 -11.98
CA VAL A 69 20.31 7.01 -11.53
C VAL A 69 19.17 7.57 -10.68
N PHE A 70 17.95 7.14 -10.98
CA PHE A 70 16.79 7.35 -10.12
C PHE A 70 16.50 6.07 -9.35
N LEU A 71 16.43 6.18 -8.02
CA LEU A 71 15.94 5.14 -7.13
C LEU A 71 14.73 5.66 -6.36
N GLY A 72 13.94 4.74 -5.81
CA GLY A 72 12.77 5.11 -5.03
C GLY A 72 11.57 4.22 -5.32
N THR A 73 10.47 4.50 -4.64
CA THR A 73 9.28 3.66 -4.71
C THR A 73 8.05 4.40 -4.20
N ARG A 74 6.87 3.89 -4.56
CA ARG A 74 5.62 4.27 -3.90
C ARG A 74 5.37 3.26 -2.79
N LEU A 75 5.45 3.70 -1.53
CA LEU A 75 5.56 2.88 -0.29
C LEU A 75 4.65 1.63 -0.18
N VAL A 76 3.49 1.66 -0.84
CA VAL A 76 2.52 0.56 -0.85
C VAL A 76 2.99 -0.66 -1.63
N THR A 77 3.95 -0.53 -2.55
CA THR A 77 4.38 -1.58 -3.52
C THR A 77 5.59 -2.41 -3.09
N ASP A 78 6.18 -2.19 -1.91
CA ASP A 78 7.40 -2.89 -1.51
C ASP A 78 7.70 -3.00 0.00
N GLY A 79 6.69 -2.84 0.86
CA GLY A 79 6.86 -3.17 2.28
C GLY A 79 7.26 -2.00 3.17
N GLY A 80 6.64 -0.84 3.00
CA GLY A 80 6.81 0.24 3.96
C GLY A 80 8.14 0.98 3.79
N ALA A 81 8.78 1.38 4.89
CA ALA A 81 9.99 2.21 4.86
C ALA A 81 11.29 1.43 4.55
N SER A 82 11.29 0.09 4.60
CA SER A 82 12.51 -0.72 4.39
C SER A 82 13.20 -0.52 3.03
N PRO A 83 12.50 -0.32 1.89
CA PRO A 83 13.14 -0.05 0.60
C PRO A 83 14.03 1.19 0.61
N VAL A 84 13.74 2.18 1.47
CA VAL A 84 14.58 3.38 1.61
C VAL A 84 16.00 2.98 2.00
N VAL A 85 16.16 2.05 2.94
CA VAL A 85 17.47 1.57 3.39
C VAL A 85 18.23 0.94 2.22
N PHE A 86 17.61 0.02 1.49
CA PHE A 86 18.24 -0.63 0.33
C PHE A 86 18.61 0.35 -0.78
N ASN A 87 17.78 1.37 -1.03
CA ASN A 87 18.11 2.43 -1.99
C ASN A 87 19.32 3.24 -1.54
N LEU A 88 19.40 3.61 -0.26
CA LEU A 88 20.53 4.37 0.28
C LEU A 88 21.82 3.55 0.30
N GLU A 89 21.76 2.27 0.65
CA GLU A 89 22.92 1.34 0.59
C GLU A 89 23.42 1.19 -0.85
N ALA A 90 22.50 0.98 -1.81
CA ALA A 90 22.85 0.90 -3.22
C ALA A 90 23.50 2.20 -3.73
N MET A 91 22.94 3.36 -3.36
CA MET A 91 23.54 4.66 -3.69
C MET A 91 24.97 4.81 -3.14
N SER A 92 25.25 4.29 -1.94
CA SER A 92 26.60 4.35 -1.36
C SER A 92 27.59 3.58 -2.23
N ALA A 93 27.26 2.33 -2.55
CA ALA A 93 28.10 1.49 -3.40
C ALA A 93 28.28 2.08 -4.81
N LEU A 94 27.24 2.73 -5.34
CA LEU A 94 27.30 3.42 -6.62
C LEU A 94 28.24 4.63 -6.59
N LYS A 95 28.20 5.43 -5.53
CA LYS A 95 29.12 6.57 -5.36
C LYS A 95 30.56 6.12 -5.15
N GLU A 96 30.78 5.01 -4.46
CA GLU A 96 32.11 4.41 -4.32
C GLU A 96 32.68 3.94 -5.67
N ALA A 97 31.87 3.24 -6.47
CA ALA A 97 32.29 2.72 -7.78
C ALA A 97 32.33 3.80 -8.87
N PHE A 98 31.44 4.79 -8.80
CA PHE A 98 31.22 5.82 -9.80
C PHE A 98 31.03 7.21 -9.13
N PRO A 99 32.12 7.86 -8.66
CA PRO A 99 32.02 9.09 -7.85
C PRO A 99 31.27 10.26 -8.51
N ARG A 100 31.22 10.29 -9.85
CA ARG A 100 30.53 11.32 -10.63
C ARG A 100 29.08 10.98 -10.98
N LEU A 101 28.61 9.78 -10.69
CA LEU A 101 27.26 9.36 -11.02
C LEU A 101 26.26 10.18 -10.18
N ILE A 102 25.28 10.79 -10.85
CA ILE A 102 24.25 11.57 -10.15
C ILE A 102 23.22 10.62 -9.54
N THR A 103 23.00 10.71 -8.23
CA THR A 103 22.02 9.89 -7.51
C THR A 103 20.77 10.71 -7.18
N ILE A 104 19.64 10.19 -7.60
CA ILE A 104 18.34 10.83 -7.45
C ILE A 104 17.42 9.88 -6.69
N LEU A 105 16.80 10.35 -5.60
CA LEU A 105 15.83 9.59 -4.81
C LEU A 105 14.47 10.24 -4.89
N GLY A 106 13.41 9.43 -4.98
CA GLY A 106 12.05 9.95 -4.91
C GLY A 106 11.05 8.95 -4.34
N GLY A 107 9.81 9.39 -4.20
CA GLY A 107 8.71 8.55 -3.76
C GLY A 107 8.08 8.98 -2.44
N LEU A 108 6.95 8.36 -2.12
CA LEU A 108 6.05 8.86 -1.08
C LEU A 108 6.66 8.75 0.33
N GLY A 109 7.46 7.71 0.59
CA GLY A 109 8.09 7.52 1.90
C GLY A 109 9.15 8.56 2.24
N VAL A 110 10.03 8.85 1.28
CA VAL A 110 11.12 9.83 1.46
C VAL A 110 10.60 11.26 1.48
N SER A 111 9.44 11.50 0.85
CA SER A 111 8.73 12.78 0.91
C SER A 111 8.16 13.09 2.30
N ALA A 112 8.06 12.09 3.19
CA ALA A 112 7.52 12.27 4.54
C ALA A 112 8.47 13.01 5.48
N ILE A 113 9.76 12.76 5.31
CA ILE A 113 10.85 13.19 6.18
C ILE A 113 12.06 13.62 5.34
N PRO A 114 11.88 14.57 4.40
CA PRO A 114 12.88 14.82 3.37
C PRO A 114 14.18 15.38 3.93
N LYS A 115 14.10 16.20 5.00
CA LYS A 115 15.26 16.81 5.65
C LYS A 115 16.11 15.76 6.36
N GLU A 116 15.47 14.81 7.03
CA GLU A 116 16.12 13.70 7.73
C GLU A 116 16.79 12.76 6.73
N ILE A 117 16.08 12.38 5.65
CA ILE A 117 16.62 11.46 4.63
C ILE A 117 17.87 12.04 3.97
N ILE A 118 17.79 13.27 3.45
CA ILE A 118 18.95 13.86 2.78
C ILE A 118 20.07 14.18 3.77
N GLY A 119 19.76 14.58 5.01
CA GLY A 119 20.75 14.81 6.06
C GLY A 119 21.53 13.54 6.46
N LEU A 120 20.88 12.37 6.47
CA LEU A 120 21.51 11.09 6.81
C LEU A 120 22.25 10.43 5.64
N ALA A 121 21.98 10.84 4.40
CA ALA A 121 22.48 10.18 3.19
C ALA A 121 23.40 11.09 2.37
N PRO A 122 24.70 11.23 2.70
CA PRO A 122 25.66 12.03 1.92
C PRO A 122 25.79 11.58 0.45
N GLN A 123 25.53 10.31 0.16
CA GLN A 123 25.54 9.71 -1.17
C GLN A 123 24.40 10.14 -2.09
N LEU A 124 23.40 10.87 -1.56
CA LEU A 124 22.21 11.33 -2.29
C LEU A 124 22.42 12.75 -2.83
N ASP A 125 22.43 12.97 -4.14
CA ASP A 125 22.59 14.33 -4.68
C ASP A 125 21.27 15.11 -4.66
N TYR A 126 20.18 14.46 -5.09
CA TYR A 126 18.87 15.11 -5.27
C TYR A 126 17.73 14.25 -4.74
N LEU A 127 16.89 14.84 -3.88
CA LEU A 127 15.68 14.23 -3.35
C LEU A 127 14.44 14.93 -3.92
N LEU A 128 13.56 14.16 -4.57
CA LEU A 128 12.28 14.65 -5.09
C LEU A 128 11.18 14.42 -4.06
N ILE A 129 10.47 15.50 -3.74
CA ILE A 129 9.47 15.59 -2.68
C ILE A 129 8.08 15.71 -3.32
N GLY A 130 7.19 14.78 -2.97
CA GLY A 130 5.82 14.72 -3.46
C GLY A 130 5.71 14.02 -4.81
N GLU A 131 4.91 14.60 -5.71
CA GLU A 131 4.74 14.10 -7.08
C GLU A 131 5.87 14.62 -7.96
N ALA A 132 6.69 13.69 -8.44
CA ALA A 132 8.02 13.97 -8.95
C ALA A 132 8.08 14.27 -10.46
N GLU A 133 7.00 14.16 -11.21
CA GLU A 133 7.02 14.25 -12.68
C GLU A 133 7.69 15.53 -13.21
N TRP A 134 7.17 16.68 -12.79
CA TRP A 134 7.70 17.97 -13.23
C TRP A 134 9.01 18.34 -12.55
N THR A 135 9.16 18.00 -11.26
CA THR A 135 10.41 18.21 -10.52
C THR A 135 11.58 17.48 -11.19
N LEU A 136 11.37 16.24 -11.63
CA LEU A 136 12.39 15.45 -12.33
C LEU A 136 12.73 16.07 -13.68
N VAL A 137 11.72 16.48 -14.45
CA VAL A 137 11.93 17.12 -15.76
C VAL A 137 12.75 18.41 -15.62
N GLU A 138 12.35 19.30 -14.72
CA GLU A 138 13.04 20.57 -14.47
C GLU A 138 14.47 20.31 -13.97
N LEU A 139 14.67 19.35 -13.06
CA LEU A 139 16.01 18.96 -12.60
C LEU A 139 16.90 18.48 -13.75
N LEU A 140 16.41 17.57 -14.59
CA LEU A 140 17.19 17.05 -15.72
C LEU A 140 17.52 18.13 -16.76
N GLU A 141 16.66 19.14 -16.91
CA GLU A 141 16.91 20.28 -17.78
C GLU A 141 17.97 21.22 -17.18
N GLU A 142 17.89 21.52 -15.89
CA GLU A 142 18.89 22.35 -15.20
C GLU A 142 20.27 21.67 -15.18
N LEU A 143 20.34 20.35 -14.95
CA LEU A 143 21.60 19.61 -14.91
C LEU A 143 22.39 19.59 -16.22
N LYS A 144 21.78 20.00 -17.34
CA LYS A 144 22.47 20.16 -18.63
C LYS A 144 23.11 21.53 -18.82
N LYS A 145 22.80 22.49 -17.95
CA LYS A 145 23.28 23.87 -18.05
C LYS A 145 24.60 24.01 -17.30
N ASP A 146 25.44 24.93 -17.77
CA ASP A 146 26.69 25.27 -17.08
C ASP A 146 26.45 25.92 -15.71
N ALA A 147 25.31 26.61 -15.55
CA ALA A 147 24.89 27.27 -14.32
C ALA A 147 23.43 26.88 -13.97
N PRO A 148 23.22 25.74 -13.28
CA PRO A 148 21.88 25.26 -12.92
C PRO A 148 21.22 26.12 -11.84
N SER A 149 19.95 26.46 -12.00
CA SER A 149 19.15 27.25 -11.06
C SER A 149 18.24 26.37 -10.20
N LEU A 150 18.85 25.54 -9.34
CA LEU A 150 18.14 24.51 -8.57
C LEU A 150 17.11 25.06 -7.56
N ARG A 151 17.29 26.29 -7.08
CA ARG A 151 16.42 26.93 -6.06
C ARG A 151 14.98 27.16 -6.55
N GLU A 152 14.79 27.26 -7.87
CA GLU A 152 13.48 27.51 -8.49
C GLU A 152 12.69 26.22 -8.74
N ILE A 153 13.33 25.05 -8.69
CA ILE A 153 12.69 23.76 -8.92
C ILE A 153 11.85 23.41 -7.69
N ARG A 154 10.52 23.49 -7.80
CA ARG A 154 9.62 23.14 -6.69
C ARG A 154 9.66 21.64 -6.39
N GLY A 155 9.62 21.30 -5.09
CA GLY A 155 9.61 19.92 -4.61
C GLY A 155 10.97 19.22 -4.68
N LEU A 156 12.06 19.97 -4.65
CA LEU A 156 13.44 19.48 -4.64
C LEU A 156 14.10 19.71 -3.28
N ALA A 157 14.85 18.73 -2.79
CA ALA A 157 15.88 18.91 -1.79
C ALA A 157 17.24 18.50 -2.36
N TYR A 158 18.27 19.27 -2.03
CA TYR A 158 19.63 19.06 -2.51
C TYR A 158 20.64 19.65 -1.53
N ARG A 159 21.92 19.38 -1.76
CA ARG A 159 23.02 20.00 -1.01
C ARG A 159 23.65 21.13 -1.80
N ASP A 160 23.74 22.30 -1.17
CA ASP A 160 24.54 23.43 -1.62
C ASP A 160 25.73 23.54 -0.65
N ASN A 161 26.87 22.99 -1.05
CA ASN A 161 27.99 22.65 -0.15
C ASN A 161 27.53 21.65 0.95
N ASP A 162 27.74 21.96 2.22
CA ASP A 162 27.34 21.12 3.36
C ASP A 162 25.92 21.42 3.87
N GLU A 163 25.22 22.38 3.27
CA GLU A 163 23.88 22.77 3.71
C GLU A 163 22.78 22.09 2.88
N VAL A 164 21.84 21.47 3.61
CA VAL A 164 20.62 20.93 3.02
C VAL A 164 19.68 22.08 2.67
N GLN A 165 19.37 22.19 1.38
CA GLN A 165 18.40 23.13 0.85
C GLN A 165 17.09 22.40 0.55
N LEU A 166 15.97 22.99 0.96
CA LEU A 166 14.62 22.56 0.61
C LEU A 166 13.95 23.68 -0.18
N THR A 167 13.54 23.38 -1.40
CA THR A 167 12.80 24.30 -2.25
C THR A 167 11.31 24.32 -1.88
N PRO A 168 10.54 25.33 -2.33
CA PRO A 168 9.10 25.38 -2.07
C PRO A 168 8.36 24.10 -2.52
N PRO A 169 7.31 23.67 -1.81
CA PRO A 169 6.57 22.46 -2.16
C PRO A 169 5.89 22.60 -3.52
N ARG A 170 5.84 21.48 -4.28
CA ARG A 170 5.10 21.41 -5.53
C ARG A 170 3.64 21.00 -5.28
N PRO A 171 2.65 21.76 -5.78
CA PRO A 171 1.25 21.33 -5.73
C PRO A 171 1.03 20.01 -6.48
N PRO A 172 0.17 19.10 -5.99
CA PRO A 172 -0.14 17.87 -6.70
C PRO A 172 -0.72 18.12 -8.11
N MET A 173 -0.38 17.26 -9.06
CA MET A 173 -0.84 17.34 -10.46
C MET A 173 -2.34 17.09 -10.56
N GLN A 174 -3.14 18.09 -10.94
CA GLN A 174 -4.60 17.96 -10.92
C GLN A 174 -5.15 16.97 -11.96
N ASN A 175 -4.61 16.99 -13.18
CA ASN A 175 -5.09 16.14 -14.27
C ASN A 175 -4.16 14.94 -14.50
N LEU A 176 -4.48 13.80 -13.89
CA LEU A 176 -3.72 12.56 -14.11
C LEU A 176 -3.95 11.94 -15.50
N SER A 177 -5.00 12.35 -16.22
CA SER A 177 -5.24 11.89 -17.59
C SER A 177 -4.26 12.49 -18.60
N ALA A 178 -3.49 13.50 -18.21
CA ALA A 178 -2.40 14.06 -19.01
C ALA A 178 -1.09 13.26 -18.88
N LEU A 179 -1.04 12.24 -18.02
CA LEU A 179 0.12 11.36 -17.91
C LEU A 179 0.14 10.36 -19.07
N PRO A 180 1.30 10.10 -19.68
CA PRO A 180 1.45 9.04 -20.66
C PRO A 180 1.14 7.66 -20.08
N MET A 181 0.93 6.70 -20.99
CA MET A 181 0.96 5.29 -20.65
C MET A 181 2.32 4.94 -20.01
N PRO A 182 2.35 4.22 -18.87
CA PRO A 182 3.62 3.87 -18.21
C PRO A 182 4.54 3.07 -19.13
N ALA A 183 5.85 3.27 -18.97
CA ALA A 183 6.88 2.72 -19.85
C ALA A 183 7.21 1.25 -19.50
N TYR A 184 6.19 0.39 -19.48
CA TYR A 184 6.33 -1.05 -19.17
C TYR A 184 7.29 -1.78 -20.12
N ASP A 185 7.51 -1.23 -21.32
CA ASP A 185 8.46 -1.73 -22.30
C ASP A 185 9.91 -1.73 -21.83
N LEU A 186 10.26 -0.90 -20.83
CA LEU A 186 11.61 -0.86 -20.25
C LEU A 186 11.86 -1.96 -19.20
N PHE A 187 10.82 -2.67 -18.76
CA PHE A 187 10.89 -3.54 -17.60
C PHE A 187 10.81 -5.03 -18.00
N PRO A 188 11.42 -5.94 -17.22
CA PRO A 188 11.39 -7.38 -17.51
C PRO A 188 10.03 -8.00 -17.13
N MET A 189 8.96 -7.60 -17.81
CA MET A 189 7.57 -7.90 -17.45
C MET A 189 7.26 -9.40 -17.24
N SER A 190 7.96 -10.29 -17.94
CA SER A 190 7.80 -11.74 -17.80
C SER A 190 8.36 -12.32 -16.50
N ARG A 191 9.12 -11.55 -15.72
CA ARG A 191 9.75 -11.97 -14.46
C ARG A 191 8.88 -11.70 -13.23
N TYR A 192 7.81 -10.92 -13.37
CA TYR A 192 7.01 -10.46 -12.24
C TYR A 192 6.04 -11.51 -11.71
N ILE A 193 6.06 -11.67 -10.38
CA ILE A 193 5.32 -12.70 -9.63
C ILE A 193 4.69 -12.05 -8.40
N GLY A 194 3.36 -12.12 -8.30
CA GLY A 194 2.60 -11.62 -7.18
C GLY A 194 2.50 -12.63 -6.05
N PHE A 195 2.76 -12.18 -4.82
CA PHE A 195 2.56 -12.97 -3.59
C PHE A 195 3.21 -14.37 -3.63
N SER A 196 4.39 -14.48 -4.25
CA SER A 196 5.16 -15.73 -4.39
C SER A 196 4.48 -16.86 -5.18
N ARG A 197 3.33 -16.61 -5.83
CA ARG A 197 2.52 -17.67 -6.45
C ARG A 197 1.79 -17.27 -7.73
N ILE A 198 1.57 -15.99 -7.96
CA ILE A 198 0.80 -15.49 -9.09
C ILE A 198 1.78 -15.09 -10.18
N GLU A 199 2.01 -15.98 -11.14
CA GLU A 199 2.82 -15.68 -12.33
C GLU A 199 2.12 -14.65 -13.24
N HIS A 200 2.90 -13.99 -14.09
CA HIS A 200 2.41 -12.94 -15.00
C HIS A 200 1.64 -11.85 -14.26
N TYR A 201 2.24 -11.35 -13.19
CA TYR A 201 1.65 -10.37 -12.30
C TYR A 201 2.16 -8.96 -12.59
N ASN A 202 1.35 -7.95 -12.32
CA ASN A 202 1.81 -6.57 -12.31
C ASN A 202 1.06 -5.72 -11.28
N GLU A 203 1.62 -4.55 -10.97
CA GLU A 203 1.00 -3.49 -10.20
C GLU A 203 0.82 -2.22 -11.03
N ALA A 204 -0.27 -1.50 -10.80
CA ALA A 204 -0.60 -0.25 -11.50
C ALA A 204 -1.16 0.79 -10.54
N VAL A 205 -0.97 2.06 -10.88
CA VAL A 205 -1.52 3.21 -10.12
C VAL A 205 -2.32 4.11 -11.06
N THR A 206 -3.62 4.18 -10.82
CA THR A 206 -4.61 4.85 -11.67
C THR A 206 -5.29 6.05 -11.01
N SER A 207 -5.13 6.18 -9.70
CA SER A 207 -5.52 7.37 -8.93
C SER A 207 -4.49 7.72 -7.86
N ARG A 208 -4.55 8.96 -7.38
CA ARG A 208 -3.70 9.50 -6.33
C ARG A 208 -4.53 10.29 -5.33
N GLY A 209 -4.23 10.10 -4.04
CA GLY A 209 -4.98 10.69 -2.94
C GLY A 209 -6.15 9.82 -2.48
N CYS A 210 -6.72 10.17 -1.33
CA CYS A 210 -7.78 9.44 -0.67
C CYS A 210 -8.70 10.42 0.07
N GLU A 211 -10.02 10.24 -0.05
CA GLU A 211 -11.05 11.01 0.68
C GLU A 211 -11.19 10.61 2.17
N GLY A 212 -10.39 9.65 2.63
CA GLY A 212 -10.62 8.89 3.85
C GLY A 212 -10.22 9.56 5.16
N ALA A 213 -9.38 10.60 5.13
CA ALA A 213 -9.03 11.42 6.30
C ALA A 213 -8.48 10.66 7.53
N CYS A 214 -7.92 9.48 7.34
CA CYS A 214 -7.65 8.55 8.45
C CYS A 214 -6.53 9.07 9.37
N SER A 215 -6.80 9.29 10.66
CA SER A 215 -5.84 9.90 11.60
C SER A 215 -4.48 9.18 11.74
N PHE A 216 -4.39 7.92 11.32
CA PHE A 216 -3.16 7.11 11.35
C PHE A 216 -2.39 7.13 10.01
N CYS A 217 -3.00 7.60 8.93
CA CYS A 217 -2.46 7.48 7.59
C CYS A 217 -1.57 8.68 7.28
N TYR A 218 -0.29 8.42 7.01
CA TYR A 218 0.66 9.47 6.68
C TYR A 218 0.48 9.97 5.23
N GLU A 219 0.02 9.11 4.32
CA GLU A 219 -0.08 9.41 2.87
C GLU A 219 -0.95 10.63 2.58
N TRP A 220 -2.16 10.71 3.17
CA TRP A 220 -3.02 11.87 2.94
C TRP A 220 -2.43 13.14 3.55
N GLY A 221 -1.75 13.06 4.70
CA GLY A 221 -1.15 14.23 5.35
C GLY A 221 0.02 14.84 4.56
N LEU A 222 0.65 14.05 3.68
CA LEU A 222 1.71 14.53 2.78
C LEU A 222 1.16 15.13 1.49
N ILE A 223 0.07 14.58 0.97
CA ILE A 223 -0.49 14.97 -0.33
C ILE A 223 -1.51 16.11 -0.19
N ASP A 224 -2.21 16.21 0.95
CA ASP A 224 -3.21 17.24 1.23
C ASP A 224 -2.92 17.94 2.57
N PRO A 225 -2.39 19.19 2.56
CA PRO A 225 -2.10 19.95 3.77
C PRO A 225 -3.36 20.54 4.44
N ARG A 226 -4.57 20.29 3.90
CA ARG A 226 -5.83 20.91 4.38
C ARG A 226 -6.49 20.09 5.50
N ARG A 227 -7.38 20.75 6.24
CA ARG A 227 -8.07 20.18 7.41
C ARG A 227 -9.24 19.30 6.99
N SER A 228 -9.74 18.52 7.95
CA SER A 228 -10.70 17.46 7.70
C SER A 228 -12.10 17.82 7.18
N GLY A 229 -12.39 19.10 7.02
CA GLY A 229 -13.62 19.59 6.41
C GLY A 229 -13.57 19.77 4.89
N ASP A 230 -12.37 19.79 4.28
CA ASP A 230 -12.15 20.15 2.86
C ASP A 230 -11.73 18.94 1.99
N PHE A 231 -11.92 17.71 2.50
CA PHE A 231 -11.41 16.46 1.91
C PHE A 231 -12.06 16.12 0.56
N PHE A 232 -11.42 16.56 -0.52
CA PHE A 232 -11.80 16.20 -1.90
C PHE A 232 -10.60 15.89 -2.83
N LEU A 233 -9.36 15.82 -2.33
CA LEU A 233 -8.20 15.49 -3.20
C LEU A 233 -8.09 13.98 -3.43
N HIS A 234 -9.02 13.45 -4.23
CA HIS A 234 -8.83 12.24 -5.01
C HIS A 234 -8.76 12.65 -6.48
N ARG A 235 -7.72 12.20 -7.18
CA ARG A 235 -7.55 12.46 -8.60
C ARG A 235 -7.38 11.12 -9.29
N THR A 236 -8.10 10.91 -10.38
CA THR A 236 -8.07 9.63 -11.08
C THR A 236 -8.07 9.81 -12.59
N ARG A 237 -7.48 8.83 -13.28
CA ARG A 237 -7.64 8.65 -14.73
C ARG A 237 -9.05 8.11 -15.00
N SER A 238 -9.60 8.42 -16.17
CA SER A 238 -10.91 7.88 -16.56
C SER A 238 -10.88 6.35 -16.64
N GLY A 239 -12.05 5.71 -16.47
CA GLY A 239 -12.18 4.26 -16.57
C GLY A 239 -11.69 3.71 -17.93
N LYS A 240 -11.83 4.50 -19.01
CA LYS A 240 -11.28 4.17 -20.32
C LYS A 240 -9.75 4.08 -20.32
N LEU A 241 -9.06 5.07 -19.76
CA LEU A 241 -7.59 5.06 -19.70
C LEU A 241 -7.07 3.89 -18.83
N VAL A 242 -7.80 3.54 -17.78
CA VAL A 242 -7.50 2.35 -16.97
C VAL A 242 -7.68 1.07 -17.79
N ALA A 243 -8.77 0.95 -18.55
CA ALA A 243 -8.99 -0.19 -19.42
C ALA A 243 -7.93 -0.28 -20.55
N ASP A 244 -7.48 0.84 -21.10
CA ASP A 244 -6.39 0.91 -22.10
C ASP A 244 -5.08 0.36 -21.53
N GLU A 245 -4.76 0.69 -20.27
CA GLU A 245 -3.58 0.16 -19.58
C GLU A 245 -3.70 -1.33 -19.27
N MET A 246 -4.87 -1.78 -18.81
CA MET A 246 -5.15 -3.21 -18.60
C MET A 246 -5.01 -4.01 -19.90
N GLU A 247 -5.46 -3.47 -21.02
CA GLU A 247 -5.36 -4.11 -22.33
C GLU A 247 -3.91 -4.20 -22.80
N LEU A 248 -3.12 -3.13 -22.66
CA LEU A 248 -1.68 -3.15 -22.94
C LEU A 248 -0.98 -4.24 -22.13
N LEU A 249 -1.20 -4.24 -20.81
CA LEU A 249 -0.60 -5.22 -19.91
C LEU A 249 -1.00 -6.65 -20.27
N ASN A 250 -2.27 -6.90 -20.60
CA ASN A 250 -2.75 -8.23 -20.93
C ASN A 250 -2.30 -8.72 -22.30
N LYS A 251 -2.42 -7.88 -23.33
CA LYS A 251 -2.23 -8.28 -24.74
C LYS A 251 -0.78 -8.19 -25.19
N ILE A 252 -0.02 -7.21 -24.70
CA ILE A 252 1.38 -7.00 -25.10
C ILE A 252 2.33 -7.65 -24.11
N HIS A 253 2.11 -7.46 -22.80
CA HIS A 253 3.02 -7.95 -21.76
C HIS A 253 2.60 -9.30 -21.14
N GLY A 254 1.45 -9.84 -21.56
CA GLY A 254 0.98 -11.15 -21.10
C GLY A 254 0.49 -11.20 -19.65
N VAL A 255 0.26 -10.06 -19.00
CA VAL A 255 -0.17 -9.97 -17.60
C VAL A 255 -1.54 -10.61 -17.42
N LYS A 256 -1.62 -11.53 -16.45
CA LYS A 256 -2.83 -12.29 -16.10
C LYS A 256 -3.43 -11.87 -14.76
N ALA A 257 -2.65 -11.20 -13.93
CA ALA A 257 -3.10 -10.68 -12.65
C ALA A 257 -2.57 -9.26 -12.42
N LEU A 258 -3.46 -8.32 -12.13
CA LEU A 258 -3.14 -6.91 -11.91
C LEU A 258 -3.62 -6.48 -10.53
N ASN A 259 -2.76 -5.80 -9.77
CA ASN A 259 -3.18 -5.17 -8.52
C ASN A 259 -3.11 -3.65 -8.65
N PHE A 260 -4.23 -2.98 -8.40
CA PHE A 260 -4.28 -1.53 -8.36
C PHE A 260 -3.82 -1.05 -6.98
N MET A 261 -2.70 -0.36 -6.97
CA MET A 261 -2.00 0.16 -5.80
C MET A 261 -2.37 1.62 -5.53
N ASP A 262 -3.60 1.97 -5.89
CA ASP A 262 -4.22 3.26 -5.60
C ASP A 262 -4.45 3.39 -4.09
N ASP A 263 -4.22 4.58 -3.55
CA ASP A 263 -4.45 4.87 -2.13
C ASP A 263 -5.92 4.59 -1.73
N ASP A 264 -6.86 4.85 -2.65
CA ASP A 264 -8.25 4.39 -2.60
C ASP A 264 -8.85 4.29 -4.02
N PHE A 265 -8.93 3.07 -4.56
CA PHE A 265 -9.34 2.85 -5.94
C PHE A 265 -10.81 3.18 -6.20
N ASN A 266 -11.67 2.96 -5.19
CA ASN A 266 -13.13 3.07 -5.30
C ASN A 266 -13.71 4.37 -4.73
N SER A 267 -12.90 5.42 -4.53
CA SER A 267 -13.42 6.74 -4.17
C SER A 267 -14.39 7.27 -5.23
N ASP A 268 -14.01 7.18 -6.50
CA ASP A 268 -14.81 7.63 -7.64
C ASP A 268 -15.69 6.50 -8.22
N ARG A 269 -17.01 6.63 -8.04
CA ARG A 269 -18.00 5.68 -8.60
C ARG A 269 -18.10 5.77 -10.12
N GLN A 270 -18.00 6.96 -10.70
CA GLN A 270 -18.14 7.14 -12.14
C GLN A 270 -16.98 6.48 -12.88
N LYS A 271 -15.75 6.65 -12.36
CA LYS A 271 -14.56 5.89 -12.81
C LYS A 271 -14.85 4.39 -12.86
N MET A 272 -15.52 3.84 -11.83
CA MET A 272 -15.86 2.42 -11.73
C MET A 272 -16.85 1.97 -12.80
N LEU A 273 -17.89 2.77 -13.02
CA LEU A 273 -18.89 2.51 -14.07
C LEU A 273 -18.23 2.51 -15.45
N ASP A 274 -17.45 3.55 -15.75
CA ASP A 274 -16.76 3.70 -17.03
C ASP A 274 -15.80 2.53 -17.27
N LEU A 275 -15.07 2.10 -16.23
CA LEU A 275 -14.17 0.96 -16.32
C LEU A 275 -14.95 -0.33 -16.61
N LEU A 276 -16.05 -0.58 -15.91
CA LEU A 276 -16.87 -1.76 -16.13
C LEU A 276 -17.48 -1.79 -17.54
N ASP A 277 -17.95 -0.64 -18.04
CA ASP A 277 -18.48 -0.51 -19.40
C ASP A 277 -17.40 -0.82 -20.45
N GLU A 278 -16.17 -0.34 -20.24
CA GLU A 278 -15.05 -0.61 -21.14
C GLU A 278 -14.57 -2.07 -21.07
N LEU A 279 -14.43 -2.64 -19.87
CA LEU A 279 -14.10 -4.05 -19.68
C LEU A 279 -15.19 -4.96 -20.23
N GLU A 280 -16.44 -4.51 -20.27
CA GLU A 280 -17.52 -5.28 -20.87
C GLU A 280 -17.42 -5.37 -22.40
N LYS A 281 -16.80 -4.37 -23.04
CA LYS A 281 -16.53 -4.32 -24.49
C LYS A 281 -15.25 -5.06 -24.89
N ARG A 282 -14.30 -5.24 -23.97
CA ARG A 282 -12.98 -5.83 -24.25
C ARG A 282 -12.90 -7.30 -23.81
N ASP A 283 -12.18 -8.11 -24.58
CA ASP A 283 -11.90 -9.50 -24.23
C ASP A 283 -10.54 -9.61 -23.54
N LEU A 284 -10.49 -9.26 -22.25
CA LEU A 284 -9.27 -9.32 -21.44
C LEU A 284 -9.30 -10.54 -20.51
N ASP A 285 -8.30 -11.41 -20.62
CA ASP A 285 -8.07 -12.53 -19.71
C ASP A 285 -7.14 -12.07 -18.59
N ILE A 286 -7.67 -11.21 -17.71
CA ILE A 286 -6.93 -10.60 -16.61
C ILE A 286 -7.78 -10.60 -15.33
N GLN A 287 -7.22 -11.14 -14.24
CA GLN A 287 -7.74 -10.97 -12.91
C GLN A 287 -7.23 -9.65 -12.34
N TRP A 288 -8.07 -8.93 -11.62
CA TRP A 288 -7.64 -7.67 -11.04
C TRP A 288 -8.09 -7.53 -9.59
N PHE A 289 -7.25 -6.85 -8.81
CA PHE A 289 -7.41 -6.60 -7.40
C PHE A 289 -7.28 -5.09 -7.17
N PHE A 290 -7.90 -4.59 -6.11
CA PHE A 290 -7.75 -3.20 -5.72
C PHE A 290 -7.87 -3.06 -4.21
N MET A 291 -7.23 -2.04 -3.67
CA MET A 291 -7.51 -1.55 -2.32
C MET A 291 -8.60 -0.49 -2.37
N GLY A 292 -9.55 -0.57 -1.45
CA GLY A 292 -10.64 0.38 -1.41
C GLY A 292 -11.31 0.47 -0.05
N ARG A 293 -12.05 1.55 0.17
CA ARG A 293 -12.79 1.76 1.42
C ARG A 293 -14.05 0.90 1.45
N ALA A 294 -14.31 0.30 2.61
CA ALA A 294 -15.52 -0.49 2.86
C ALA A 294 -16.80 0.34 2.66
N ARG A 295 -16.80 1.62 3.08
CA ARG A 295 -17.95 2.53 2.87
C ARG A 295 -18.28 2.70 1.38
N ASN A 296 -17.26 2.84 0.55
CA ASN A 296 -17.40 3.05 -0.89
C ASN A 296 -17.84 1.76 -1.59
N LEU A 297 -17.37 0.59 -1.11
CA LEU A 297 -17.89 -0.70 -1.56
C LEU A 297 -19.37 -0.88 -1.20
N MET A 298 -19.81 -0.41 -0.03
CA MET A 298 -21.23 -0.44 0.36
C MET A 298 -22.09 0.52 -0.46
N ARG A 299 -21.58 1.72 -0.77
CA ARG A 299 -22.20 2.65 -1.73
C ARG A 299 -22.40 1.97 -3.10
N ASP A 300 -21.43 1.17 -3.52
CA ASP A 300 -21.38 0.54 -4.84
C ASP A 300 -21.77 -0.95 -4.84
N ALA A 301 -22.58 -1.37 -3.85
CA ALA A 301 -23.00 -2.76 -3.72
C ALA A 301 -23.75 -3.28 -4.96
N ASP A 302 -24.42 -2.40 -5.70
CA ASP A 302 -25.10 -2.70 -6.95
C ASP A 302 -24.15 -3.04 -8.12
N LEU A 303 -22.87 -2.64 -8.04
CA LEU A 303 -21.84 -2.95 -9.04
C LEU A 303 -21.19 -4.32 -8.82
N ILE A 304 -21.33 -4.92 -7.62
CA ILE A 304 -20.72 -6.21 -7.26
C ILE A 304 -21.03 -7.33 -8.27
N PRO A 305 -22.25 -7.51 -8.80
CA PRO A 305 -22.52 -8.53 -9.81
C PRO A 305 -21.71 -8.34 -11.10
N ARG A 306 -21.45 -7.08 -11.49
CA ARG A 306 -20.61 -6.75 -12.66
C ARG A 306 -19.14 -6.99 -12.36
N LEU A 307 -18.66 -6.60 -11.17
CA LEU A 307 -17.30 -6.85 -10.69
C LEU A 307 -16.97 -8.34 -10.59
N ARG A 308 -17.96 -9.16 -10.19
CA ARG A 308 -17.79 -10.62 -10.05
C ARG A 308 -17.89 -11.37 -11.37
N ARG A 309 -18.36 -10.73 -12.45
CA ARG A 309 -18.81 -11.42 -13.64
C ARG A 309 -17.67 -12.30 -14.18
N PRO A 310 -17.79 -13.64 -14.08
CA PRO A 310 -16.71 -14.52 -14.46
C PRO A 310 -16.62 -14.55 -15.99
N ARG A 311 -15.65 -13.84 -16.55
CA ARG A 311 -15.32 -13.97 -17.98
C ARG A 311 -14.45 -15.20 -18.16
N HIS A 312 -15.13 -16.33 -18.28
CA HIS A 312 -14.87 -17.42 -19.21
C HIS A 312 -15.94 -18.49 -18.96
N ARG A 313 -16.90 -18.64 -19.90
CA ARG A 313 -17.82 -19.79 -19.94
C ARG A 313 -17.09 -21.14 -19.84
N HIS A 314 -15.79 -21.20 -20.16
CA HIS A 314 -14.96 -22.40 -20.06
C HIS A 314 -14.26 -22.64 -18.71
N ARG A 315 -14.01 -21.62 -17.87
CA ARG A 315 -13.33 -21.81 -16.57
C ARG A 315 -14.27 -22.18 -15.43
N ARG A 316 -15.58 -21.97 -15.57
CA ARG A 316 -16.57 -22.46 -14.59
C ARG A 316 -16.48 -23.99 -14.44
N HIS A 317 -16.22 -24.71 -15.54
CA HIS A 317 -15.99 -26.15 -15.54
C HIS A 317 -14.69 -26.56 -14.85
N LEU A 318 -13.64 -25.74 -14.94
CA LEU A 318 -12.36 -26.01 -14.28
C LEU A 318 -12.45 -25.78 -12.76
N TYR A 319 -13.15 -24.71 -12.35
CA TYR A 319 -13.37 -24.39 -10.93
C TYR A 319 -14.31 -25.40 -10.26
N GLU A 320 -15.33 -25.89 -10.97
CA GLU A 320 -16.23 -26.95 -10.49
C GLU A 320 -15.56 -28.34 -10.48
N ARG A 321 -14.60 -28.62 -11.39
CA ARG A 321 -13.76 -29.82 -11.35
C ARG A 321 -12.71 -29.79 -10.23
N LEU A 322 -12.04 -28.65 -10.02
CA LEU A 322 -11.04 -28.47 -8.95
C LEU A 322 -11.67 -28.51 -7.55
N LEU A 323 -12.93 -28.08 -7.40
CA LEU A 323 -13.67 -28.17 -6.14
C LEU A 323 -14.40 -29.49 -5.91
N GLY A 324 -14.21 -30.51 -6.77
CA GLY A 324 -14.61 -31.89 -6.49
C GLY A 324 -16.07 -32.08 -6.06
N ARG A 325 -17.00 -31.20 -6.44
CA ARG A 325 -18.41 -31.36 -6.09
C ARG A 325 -19.08 -32.29 -7.09
N ARG A 326 -18.94 -33.60 -6.87
CA ARG A 326 -19.94 -34.55 -7.35
C ARG A 326 -21.28 -34.17 -6.69
N ARG A 327 -22.26 -33.81 -7.51
CA ARG A 327 -23.65 -33.74 -7.04
C ARG A 327 -24.05 -35.15 -6.61
N GLY A 328 -24.51 -35.27 -5.37
CA GLY A 328 -25.12 -36.49 -4.84
C GLY A 328 -24.15 -37.39 -4.08
N GLU A 329 -23.74 -36.95 -2.88
CA GLU A 329 -23.35 -37.84 -1.77
C GLU A 329 -23.35 -36.97 -0.50
N ASN A 330 -24.55 -36.73 0.04
CA ASN A 330 -24.68 -36.23 1.40
C ASN A 330 -24.33 -37.37 2.35
N GLN A 331 -23.05 -37.46 2.74
CA GLN A 331 -22.61 -37.99 4.03
C GLN A 331 -21.11 -37.77 4.15
N ILE A 332 -20.71 -36.73 4.88
CA ILE A 332 -19.39 -36.69 5.51
C ILE A 332 -19.48 -37.69 6.66
N PRO A 333 -18.70 -38.79 6.68
CA PRO A 333 -18.67 -39.65 7.85
C PRO A 333 -17.99 -38.86 8.97
N LEU A 334 -18.79 -38.45 9.95
CA LEU A 334 -18.25 -38.01 11.23
C LEU A 334 -17.45 -39.19 11.82
N PRO A 335 -16.24 -38.96 12.38
CA PRO A 335 -15.49 -40.03 12.99
C PRO A 335 -16.29 -40.59 14.17
N HIS A 336 -16.79 -41.82 14.01
CA HIS A 336 -17.34 -42.57 15.12
C HIS A 336 -16.25 -42.73 16.18
N ARG A 337 -16.50 -42.15 17.36
CA ARG A 337 -15.75 -42.45 18.58
C ARG A 337 -15.95 -43.94 18.91
N ARG A 338 -15.02 -44.80 18.48
CA ARG A 338 -14.84 -46.10 19.13
C ARG A 338 -14.08 -45.88 20.43
N ARG A 339 -14.77 -46.10 21.56
CA ARG A 339 -14.13 -46.37 22.84
C ARG A 339 -13.48 -47.75 22.74
N ASP A 340 -12.18 -47.86 23.00
CA ASP A 340 -11.62 -49.13 23.46
C ASP A 340 -11.85 -49.30 24.97
N ARG A 341 -11.73 -50.55 25.44
CA ARG A 341 -12.06 -51.00 26.80
C ARG A 341 -10.97 -50.73 27.86
N SER A 342 -10.00 -49.84 27.65
CA SER A 342 -8.88 -49.66 28.61
C SER A 342 -8.77 -48.28 29.29
N GLY A 343 -9.59 -47.29 28.92
CA GLY A 343 -9.82 -46.10 29.76
C GLY A 343 -8.63 -45.18 30.06
N ARG A 344 -7.54 -45.16 29.27
CA ARG A 344 -6.45 -44.17 29.44
C ARG A 344 -6.29 -43.24 28.24
N ARG A 345 -6.11 -41.95 28.52
CA ARG A 345 -5.79 -40.91 27.54
C ARG A 345 -4.27 -40.92 27.27
N ARG A 346 -3.87 -40.99 26.00
CA ARG A 346 -2.58 -40.47 25.53
C ARG A 346 -2.85 -39.36 24.53
N ALA A 347 -2.13 -38.26 24.67
CA ALA A 347 -2.05 -37.20 23.70
C ALA A 347 -0.74 -37.42 22.93
N ASP A 348 -0.85 -37.81 21.67
CA ASP A 348 0.30 -37.87 20.76
C ASP A 348 0.18 -36.71 19.77
N ALA A 349 1.26 -35.92 19.73
CA ALA A 349 1.47 -34.82 18.82
C ALA A 349 1.48 -35.32 17.36
N VAL A 350 0.85 -34.58 16.46
CA VAL A 350 0.91 -34.84 15.02
C VAL A 350 1.94 -33.90 14.42
N ASP A 351 3.07 -34.48 14.03
CA ASP A 351 4.06 -33.87 13.14
C ASP A 351 3.43 -33.51 11.79
N ALA A 352 3.77 -32.32 11.32
CA ALA A 352 3.46 -31.83 9.99
C ALA A 352 4.64 -32.17 9.07
N ASP A 353 4.52 -33.24 8.29
CA ASP A 353 5.12 -33.33 6.96
C ASP A 353 4.65 -34.60 6.24
N ALA A 354 3.74 -34.43 5.28
CA ALA A 354 3.53 -35.35 4.17
C ALA A 354 2.58 -34.72 3.15
N GLY A 355 3.06 -34.50 1.92
CA GLY A 355 2.13 -34.36 0.79
C GLY A 355 2.55 -33.55 -0.44
N LEU A 356 3.79 -33.66 -0.93
CA LEU A 356 4.09 -33.32 -2.33
C LEU A 356 5.05 -34.34 -2.95
N ALA A 357 4.52 -35.23 -3.78
CA ALA A 357 5.28 -35.97 -4.78
C ALA A 357 4.37 -36.24 -5.99
N GLY A 358 4.77 -35.75 -7.17
CA GLY A 358 4.12 -36.11 -8.43
C GLY A 358 4.41 -35.16 -9.58
N LEU A 359 5.60 -35.31 -10.20
CA LEU A 359 5.86 -35.44 -11.65
C LEU A 359 7.32 -35.04 -11.98
N ALA A 360 8.00 -35.91 -12.73
CA ALA A 360 9.45 -36.09 -12.90
C ALA A 360 10.04 -35.31 -14.11
N PRO A 361 11.23 -35.63 -14.69
CA PRO A 361 12.54 -36.09 -14.16
C PRO A 361 13.75 -35.27 -14.72
N GLY A 362 14.95 -35.47 -14.17
CA GLY A 362 16.21 -35.35 -14.93
C GLY A 362 17.37 -34.63 -14.22
N LEU A 363 18.51 -35.35 -14.16
CA LEU A 363 19.85 -34.93 -13.71
C LEU A 363 20.17 -35.05 -12.21
N ALA A 364 20.49 -36.29 -11.84
CA ALA A 364 21.44 -36.58 -10.77
C ALA A 364 22.88 -36.46 -11.30
N ARG A 365 23.73 -35.70 -10.60
CA ARG A 365 25.07 -36.08 -10.11
C ARG A 365 25.83 -34.82 -9.67
N HIS A 366 25.84 -34.54 -8.37
CA HIS A 366 27.08 -34.55 -7.57
C HIS A 366 26.73 -34.41 -6.09
N ALA A 367 27.33 -35.29 -5.29
CA ALA A 367 27.09 -35.50 -3.88
C ALA A 367 27.95 -34.59 -3.00
N ASP A 368 27.43 -34.39 -1.77
CA ASP A 368 28.14 -34.20 -0.50
C ASP A 368 29.08 -33.01 -0.29
N ARG A 369 28.67 -32.11 0.62
CA ARG A 369 29.24 -32.01 1.98
C ARG A 369 28.63 -30.81 2.73
N ASN A 370 27.95 -31.05 3.85
CA ASN A 370 27.64 -30.03 4.84
C ASN A 370 27.63 -30.65 6.27
N PRO A 371 28.42 -30.16 7.23
CA PRO A 371 28.22 -30.47 8.65
C PRO A 371 27.39 -29.39 9.37
N ARG A 372 26.64 -29.86 10.36
CA ARG A 372 25.59 -29.18 11.14
C ARG A 372 26.08 -27.94 11.93
N PRO A 373 25.20 -26.95 12.24
CA PRO A 373 25.54 -25.83 13.11
C PRO A 373 25.32 -26.15 14.60
N GLY A 374 26.30 -25.76 15.42
CA GLY A 374 26.24 -25.79 16.88
C GLY A 374 25.58 -24.53 17.47
N LYS A 375 24.98 -24.72 18.65
CA LYS A 375 24.34 -23.71 19.49
C LYS A 375 25.33 -22.64 19.94
N LEU A 376 24.94 -21.36 19.87
CA LEU A 376 25.59 -20.25 20.57
C LEU A 376 24.64 -19.72 21.64
N VAL A 377 25.08 -19.85 22.89
CA VAL A 377 24.54 -19.22 24.10
C VAL A 377 25.29 -17.90 24.26
N CYS A 378 24.59 -16.80 24.52
CA CYS A 378 25.20 -15.49 24.75
C CYS A 378 25.10 -15.15 26.24
N ASP A 379 26.26 -15.09 26.90
CA ASP A 379 26.43 -14.62 28.28
C ASP A 379 26.50 -13.09 28.33
N SER A 380 25.99 -12.55 29.44
CA SER A 380 25.83 -11.14 29.75
C SER A 380 26.87 -10.65 30.76
N HIS A 381 27.84 -9.82 30.37
CA HIS A 381 28.68 -8.93 31.23
C HIS A 381 29.00 -7.68 30.35
N GLY A 382 29.18 -6.44 30.79
CA GLY A 382 29.19 -5.78 32.09
C GLY A 382 29.33 -4.26 31.84
N HIS A 383 28.93 -3.45 32.82
CA HIS A 383 28.87 -1.99 32.78
C HIS A 383 30.24 -1.29 32.63
N ALA A 384 30.26 -0.16 31.89
CA ALA A 384 31.19 0.95 32.14
C ALA A 384 30.60 2.29 31.64
N HIS A 385 30.43 3.24 32.57
CA HIS A 385 30.12 4.66 32.31
C HIS A 385 31.38 5.45 31.95
N PRO A 386 31.27 6.57 31.23
CA PRO A 386 32.21 7.69 31.34
C PRO A 386 31.56 8.95 31.96
N PRO A 387 32.38 9.85 32.56
CA PRO A 387 31.93 10.89 33.47
C PRO A 387 31.52 12.20 32.81
N SER A 388 30.74 12.95 33.59
CA SER A 388 30.26 14.32 33.43
C SER A 388 31.30 15.37 33.01
N VAL A 389 30.95 16.22 32.04
CA VAL A 389 31.63 17.50 31.78
C VAL A 389 30.66 18.67 32.05
N GLN A 390 31.17 19.64 32.82
CA GLN A 390 30.51 20.82 33.34
C GLN A 390 30.11 21.83 32.26
N LYS A 391 28.95 22.47 32.46
CA LYS A 391 28.53 23.71 31.78
C LYS A 391 29.42 24.89 32.20
N ARG A 392 29.86 25.69 31.23
CA ARG A 392 30.10 27.13 31.40
C ARG A 392 29.29 27.91 30.37
N ALA A 393 28.76 29.04 30.84
CA ALA A 393 27.83 29.93 30.17
C ALA A 393 28.52 31.00 29.33
N GLY A 394 27.75 31.59 28.38
CA GLY A 394 27.93 32.97 27.93
C GLY A 394 27.84 33.17 26.42
N GLY A 395 26.84 33.92 25.95
CA GLY A 395 26.85 34.57 24.63
C GLY A 395 25.51 34.54 23.89
N ASP A 396 24.80 35.67 23.94
CA ASP A 396 23.45 35.95 23.44
C ASP A 396 23.33 36.16 21.91
N PHE A 397 22.08 36.35 21.47
CA PHE A 397 21.53 36.80 20.16
C PHE A 397 21.28 35.70 19.11
N GLY A 398 20.09 35.48 18.55
CA GLY A 398 18.78 36.12 18.66
C GLY A 398 18.05 36.02 17.32
N VAL A 399 17.19 35.01 17.11
CA VAL A 399 16.19 34.97 16.02
C VAL A 399 14.94 34.21 16.49
N GLY A 400 13.77 34.85 16.35
CA GLY A 400 12.50 34.45 16.94
C GLY A 400 11.88 33.16 16.36
N GLN A 401 11.33 32.34 17.25
CA GLN A 401 10.42 31.24 16.92
C GLN A 401 8.95 31.65 17.16
N PRO A 402 8.00 31.23 16.31
CA PRO A 402 6.57 31.34 16.61
C PRO A 402 6.16 30.33 17.70
N ARG A 403 5.45 30.83 18.70
CA ARG A 403 5.03 30.13 19.92
C ARG A 403 4.04 28.98 19.63
N PHE A 404 4.40 27.76 20.03
CA PHE A 404 3.43 26.68 20.25
C PHE A 404 2.81 26.81 21.65
N PHE A 405 1.48 26.70 21.71
CA PHE A 405 0.66 26.78 22.91
C PHE A 405 0.99 25.63 23.89
N GLN A 406 1.41 25.97 25.11
CA GLN A 406 1.36 25.07 26.28
C GLN A 406 0.05 25.31 27.06
N PRO A 407 -0.59 24.27 27.62
CA PRO A 407 -1.79 24.43 28.44
C PRO A 407 -1.44 24.73 29.90
N SER A 408 -1.92 25.86 30.44
CA SER A 408 -1.80 26.20 31.86
C SER A 408 -2.87 25.49 32.71
N ARG A 409 -2.42 24.73 33.72
CA ARG A 409 -3.15 24.46 34.99
C ARG A 409 -3.08 25.74 35.86
N ALA A 410 -3.98 26.13 36.76
CA ALA A 410 -5.18 25.59 37.36
C ALA A 410 -5.96 26.75 38.03
N HIS A 411 -7.27 26.61 38.26
CA HIS A 411 -7.88 27.02 39.54
C HIS A 411 -9.16 26.23 39.80
N ARG A 412 -9.22 25.62 40.98
CA ARG A 412 -10.41 25.01 41.60
C ARG A 412 -11.16 26.09 42.40
N THR A 413 -12.47 26.17 42.25
CA THR A 413 -13.46 26.40 43.32
C THR A 413 -14.82 25.81 42.87
N HIS A 414 -15.65 25.46 43.85
CA HIS A 414 -16.66 24.38 43.82
C HIS A 414 -18.11 24.95 43.68
N PRO A 415 -19.19 24.15 43.83
CA PRO A 415 -20.26 23.96 42.85
C PRO A 415 -21.54 24.79 43.12
N GLN A 416 -22.37 25.02 42.09
CA GLN A 416 -23.80 25.28 42.27
C GLN A 416 -24.65 24.62 41.18
N ARG A 417 -25.74 24.01 41.65
CA ARG A 417 -26.82 23.34 40.93
C ARG A 417 -27.56 24.31 40.00
N LEU A 418 -28.02 23.82 38.85
CA LEU A 418 -29.36 24.15 38.34
C LEU A 418 -29.83 23.06 37.37
N GLN A 419 -30.87 22.34 37.80
CA GLN A 419 -31.76 21.57 36.94
C GLN A 419 -32.49 22.53 36.01
N LEU A 420 -32.76 22.11 34.76
CA LEU A 420 -34.11 22.23 34.20
C LEU A 420 -34.25 21.29 32.99
N ALA A 421 -35.20 20.38 33.09
CA ALA A 421 -35.79 19.67 31.95
C ALA A 421 -36.61 20.66 31.12
N LEU A 422 -36.76 20.40 29.82
CA LEU A 422 -38.00 20.65 29.06
C LEU A 422 -37.91 19.97 27.68
N ARG A 423 -38.95 19.18 27.37
CA ARG A 423 -39.29 18.70 26.02
C ARG A 423 -39.81 19.87 25.19
N VAL A 424 -39.58 19.86 23.89
CA VAL A 424 -40.37 20.63 22.93
C VAL A 424 -40.63 19.76 21.70
N GLU A 425 -41.84 19.19 21.65
CA GLU A 425 -42.55 18.87 20.43
C GLU A 425 -43.17 20.17 19.86
N GLU A 426 -43.53 20.14 18.57
CA GLU A 426 -44.33 21.13 17.83
C GLU A 426 -43.61 22.35 17.22
N ILE A 427 -43.30 22.23 15.92
CA ILE A 427 -43.55 23.30 14.96
C ILE A 427 -44.31 22.68 13.77
N ARG A 428 -45.64 22.89 13.78
CA ARG A 428 -46.54 22.80 12.63
C ARG A 428 -46.72 24.22 12.07
N ASP A 429 -47.13 24.27 10.80
CA ASP A 429 -47.67 25.40 10.04
C ASP A 429 -46.71 26.31 9.25
N LEU A 430 -46.52 25.95 7.97
CA LEU A 430 -46.44 26.91 6.87
C LEU A 430 -47.32 26.44 5.71
N PRO A 431 -48.23 27.28 5.17
CA PRO A 431 -49.20 26.89 4.14
C PRO A 431 -48.74 27.21 2.71
N GLY A 432 -49.14 26.33 1.76
CA GLY A 432 -49.59 26.79 0.43
C GLY A 432 -48.75 26.43 -0.80
N ARG A 433 -49.39 25.62 -1.67
CA ARG A 433 -49.23 25.46 -3.15
C ARG A 433 -48.10 24.53 -3.63
N ARG A 434 -48.31 23.52 -4.50
CA ARG A 434 -49.48 22.97 -5.22
C ARG A 434 -49.15 21.50 -5.56
N ARG A 435 -50.12 20.61 -5.39
CA ARG A 435 -50.11 19.24 -5.95
C ARG A 435 -50.37 19.29 -7.45
N ALA A 436 -49.68 18.42 -8.20
CA ALA A 436 -50.25 17.74 -9.35
C ALA A 436 -49.85 16.26 -9.25
N ALA A 437 -50.83 15.42 -8.96
CA ALA A 437 -50.73 13.98 -9.03
C ALA A 437 -51.23 13.53 -10.42
N ARG A 438 -50.60 12.50 -11.00
CA ARG A 438 -51.33 11.33 -11.50
C ARG A 438 -50.39 10.13 -11.67
N PRO A 439 -50.82 8.91 -11.28
CA PRO A 439 -50.11 7.67 -11.49
C PRO A 439 -50.43 7.10 -12.87
N VAL A 440 -49.44 6.52 -13.53
CA VAL A 440 -49.67 5.63 -14.68
C VAL A 440 -49.48 4.20 -14.18
N GLU A 441 -50.60 3.51 -14.01
CA GLU A 441 -50.64 2.06 -13.95
C GLU A 441 -50.09 1.51 -15.28
N SER A 442 -49.10 0.62 -15.22
CA SER A 442 -48.93 -0.39 -16.26
C SER A 442 -48.67 -1.74 -15.61
N ARG A 443 -49.62 -2.63 -15.86
CA ARG A 443 -49.72 -3.99 -15.36
C ARG A 443 -48.55 -4.81 -15.90
N ALA A 444 -47.77 -5.40 -14.99
CA ALA A 444 -46.83 -6.44 -15.34
C ALA A 444 -47.59 -7.70 -15.74
N TRP A 445 -47.34 -8.17 -16.97
CA TRP A 445 -47.76 -9.49 -17.42
C TRP A 445 -46.89 -10.54 -16.74
N VAL A 446 -47.55 -11.37 -15.95
CA VAL A 446 -47.02 -12.58 -15.35
C VAL A 446 -46.87 -13.63 -16.44
N CYS A 447 -45.66 -14.13 -16.64
CA CYS A 447 -45.44 -15.40 -17.33
C CYS A 447 -44.72 -16.35 -16.37
N PHE A 448 -45.47 -17.33 -15.86
CA PHE A 448 -44.95 -18.44 -15.10
C PHE A 448 -44.08 -19.33 -16.00
N ALA A 449 -42.82 -19.52 -15.60
CA ALA A 449 -42.11 -20.77 -15.84
C ALA A 449 -41.50 -21.19 -14.50
N SER A 450 -42.26 -22.07 -13.86
CA SER A 450 -41.98 -22.82 -12.66
C SER A 450 -40.61 -23.49 -12.71
N HIS A 451 -39.73 -23.11 -11.78
CA HIS A 451 -38.85 -24.01 -11.00
C HIS A 451 -38.50 -23.23 -9.72
N VAL A 452 -39.40 -23.30 -8.74
CA VAL A 452 -39.12 -22.87 -7.37
C VAL A 452 -38.13 -23.89 -6.79
N SER A 453 -36.84 -23.64 -6.97
CA SER A 453 -35.86 -24.13 -6.00
C SER A 453 -36.07 -23.30 -4.75
N GLU A 454 -36.28 -23.97 -3.61
CA GLU A 454 -36.49 -23.41 -2.28
C GLU A 454 -35.75 -22.09 -2.02
N PRO A 455 -36.32 -21.15 -1.24
CA PRO A 455 -35.59 -19.97 -0.80
C PRO A 455 -34.38 -20.46 0.00
N ASN A 456 -33.20 -20.39 -0.63
CA ASN A 456 -31.93 -20.72 -0.02
C ASN A 456 -31.83 -19.86 1.24
N ARG A 457 -32.03 -20.47 2.42
CA ARG A 457 -32.00 -19.79 3.71
C ARG A 457 -30.72 -18.96 3.72
N ARG A 458 -30.83 -17.63 3.66
CA ARG A 458 -29.72 -16.73 3.98
C ARG A 458 -29.29 -17.15 5.39
N ARG A 459 -28.20 -17.91 5.53
CA ARG A 459 -27.56 -18.09 6.82
C ARG A 459 -27.16 -16.69 7.24
N LEU A 460 -27.92 -16.11 8.17
CA LEU A 460 -27.58 -14.85 8.81
C LEU A 460 -26.18 -15.04 9.39
N ILE A 461 -25.20 -14.31 8.85
CA ILE A 461 -23.86 -14.26 9.42
C ILE A 461 -24.02 -13.43 10.69
N ASP A 462 -23.98 -14.09 11.85
CA ASP A 462 -24.02 -13.40 13.12
C ASP A 462 -22.70 -12.63 13.31
N THR A 463 -22.79 -11.33 13.58
CA THR A 463 -21.64 -10.43 13.62
C THR A 463 -21.56 -9.77 15.00
N LYS A 464 -20.46 -10.04 15.72
CA LYS A 464 -20.16 -9.47 17.03
C LYS A 464 -18.94 -8.56 16.94
N PHE A 465 -19.13 -7.28 17.24
CA PHE A 465 -18.05 -6.31 17.38
C PHE A 465 -17.37 -6.49 18.75
N ILE A 466 -16.05 -6.48 18.77
CA ILE A 466 -15.21 -6.72 19.95
C ILE A 466 -14.39 -5.46 20.20
N ASN A 467 -14.50 -4.94 21.43
CA ASN A 467 -13.65 -3.89 21.97
C ASN A 467 -13.29 -4.30 23.40
N PRO A 468 -12.10 -4.87 23.63
CA PRO A 468 -11.65 -5.25 24.96
C PRO A 468 -11.62 -4.03 25.88
N VAL A 469 -12.03 -4.19 27.13
CA VAL A 469 -11.99 -3.12 28.14
C VAL A 469 -10.54 -2.72 28.47
N SER A 470 -9.60 -3.64 28.25
CA SER A 470 -8.16 -3.43 28.44
C SER A 470 -7.49 -2.60 27.35
N LEU A 471 -8.23 -2.15 26.33
CA LEU A 471 -7.71 -1.36 25.22
C LEU A 471 -8.51 -0.06 25.08
N ALA A 472 -7.84 1.02 24.68
CA ALA A 472 -8.52 2.28 24.40
C ALA A 472 -9.54 2.10 23.29
N LYS A 473 -10.80 2.50 23.54
CA LYS A 473 -11.87 2.39 22.55
C LYS A 473 -11.57 3.28 21.32
N PRO A 474 -11.43 2.71 20.11
CA PRO A 474 -11.11 3.48 18.92
C PRO A 474 -12.26 4.37 18.48
N ARG A 475 -11.93 5.46 17.77
CA ARG A 475 -12.92 6.34 17.12
C ARG A 475 -13.13 5.87 15.68
N GLY A 476 -14.37 5.51 15.34
CA GLY A 476 -14.77 5.19 13.96
C GLY A 476 -14.49 3.75 13.49
N TYR A 477 -13.93 2.87 14.32
CA TYR A 477 -13.77 1.44 14.02
C TYR A 477 -13.92 0.57 15.29
N THR A 478 -13.64 -0.74 15.21
CA THR A 478 -13.66 -1.69 16.34
C THR A 478 -12.36 -2.50 16.37
N HIS A 479 -11.92 -2.95 17.55
CA HIS A 479 -10.71 -3.78 17.67
C HIS A 479 -10.83 -5.15 17.02
N GLY A 480 -12.04 -5.71 16.96
CA GLY A 480 -12.27 -6.89 16.16
C GLY A 480 -13.72 -7.10 15.79
N VAL A 481 -13.94 -7.91 14.76
CA VAL A 481 -15.25 -8.35 14.30
C VAL A 481 -15.23 -9.87 14.26
N LYS A 482 -16.00 -10.50 15.13
CA LYS A 482 -16.26 -11.94 15.06
C LYS A 482 -17.48 -12.17 14.20
N THR A 483 -17.34 -12.91 13.11
CA THR A 483 -18.44 -13.34 12.26
C THR A 483 -18.65 -14.85 12.41
N SER A 484 -19.90 -15.26 12.54
CA SER A 484 -20.27 -16.66 12.78
C SER A 484 -21.21 -17.12 11.66
N GLY A 485 -20.74 -18.06 10.84
CA GLY A 485 -21.47 -18.66 9.74
C GLY A 485 -21.26 -20.18 9.69
N ALA A 486 -20.74 -20.72 8.59
CA ALA A 486 -20.27 -22.12 8.54
C ALA A 486 -18.95 -22.34 9.31
N SER A 487 -18.20 -21.27 9.56
CA SER A 487 -17.01 -21.18 10.40
C SER A 487 -17.06 -19.89 11.22
N VAL A 488 -16.21 -19.79 12.24
CA VAL A 488 -15.98 -18.55 13.00
C VAL A 488 -14.78 -17.84 12.39
N LEU A 489 -14.98 -16.62 11.90
CA LEU A 489 -13.90 -15.74 11.43
C LEU A 489 -13.77 -14.56 12.38
N LEU A 490 -12.56 -14.30 12.85
CA LEU A 490 -12.23 -13.13 13.67
C LEU A 490 -11.35 -12.18 12.85
N PHE A 491 -11.89 -11.01 12.53
CA PHE A 491 -11.13 -9.91 11.97
C PHE A 491 -10.58 -9.08 13.13
N LEU A 492 -9.28 -8.83 13.17
CA LEU A 492 -8.64 -7.93 14.13
C LEU A 492 -8.32 -6.61 13.43
N GLY A 493 -8.73 -5.50 14.04
CA GLY A 493 -8.35 -4.16 13.60
C GLY A 493 -6.87 -3.91 13.91
N GLY A 494 -6.22 -3.10 13.08
CA GLY A 494 -4.86 -2.63 13.37
C GLY A 494 -4.81 -1.90 14.71
N GLN A 495 -3.71 -2.09 15.44
CA GLN A 495 -3.51 -1.47 16.76
C GLN A 495 -2.62 -0.25 16.64
N VAL A 496 -2.97 0.76 17.43
CA VAL A 496 -2.14 1.94 17.64
C VAL A 496 -1.41 1.75 18.96
N ALA A 497 -0.25 2.38 19.11
CA ALA A 497 0.56 2.40 20.33
C ALA A 497 -0.09 3.23 21.46
N TRP A 498 -1.39 3.05 21.70
CA TRP A 498 -2.13 3.72 22.75
C TRP A 498 -2.13 2.92 24.04
N ASP A 499 -2.06 3.63 25.17
CA ASP A 499 -2.46 3.11 26.47
C ASP A 499 -3.99 2.99 26.58
N GLN A 500 -4.51 2.56 27.73
CA GLN A 500 -5.94 2.39 27.95
C GLN A 500 -6.71 3.72 27.93
N GLU A 501 -6.01 4.82 28.23
CA GLU A 501 -6.51 6.19 28.23
C GLU A 501 -6.51 6.81 26.82
N GLY A 502 -6.01 6.10 25.81
CA GLY A 502 -5.95 6.57 24.42
C GLY A 502 -4.81 7.54 24.15
N ARG A 503 -3.74 7.50 24.95
CA ARG A 503 -2.54 8.33 24.78
C ARG A 503 -1.46 7.52 24.11
N LEU A 504 -0.71 8.15 23.21
CA LEU A 504 0.44 7.54 22.55
C LEU A 504 1.55 7.23 23.57
N VAL A 505 1.92 5.96 23.68
CA VAL A 505 3.04 5.51 24.51
C VAL A 505 4.35 5.88 23.81
N GLY A 506 5.35 6.28 24.59
CA GLY A 506 6.69 6.57 24.06
C GLY A 506 6.69 7.71 23.05
N GLY A 507 6.25 8.91 23.44
CA GLY A 507 6.22 10.07 22.55
C GLY A 507 7.58 10.31 21.88
N GLY A 508 7.66 10.05 20.58
CA GLY A 508 8.90 10.13 19.78
C GLY A 508 9.77 8.86 19.75
N ASP A 509 9.44 7.84 20.54
CA ASP A 509 10.11 6.54 20.57
C ASP A 509 9.32 5.50 19.76
N ILE A 510 9.81 5.20 18.55
CA ILE A 510 9.14 4.28 17.63
C ILE A 510 9.21 2.82 18.09
N VAL A 511 10.23 2.44 18.86
CA VAL A 511 10.40 1.05 19.34
C VAL A 511 9.38 0.78 20.43
N ALA A 512 9.28 1.66 21.42
CA ALA A 512 8.24 1.58 22.46
C ALA A 512 6.83 1.63 21.87
N GLN A 513 6.63 2.42 20.80
CA GLN A 513 5.36 2.45 20.09
C GLN A 513 5.05 1.12 19.38
N PHE A 514 6.02 0.55 18.68
CA PHE A 514 5.86 -0.73 17.99
C PHE A 514 5.54 -1.86 18.97
N ASP A 515 6.30 -1.96 20.07
CA ASP A 515 6.07 -2.95 21.12
C ASP A 515 4.66 -2.80 21.69
N LYS A 516 4.24 -1.56 21.98
CA LYS A 516 2.89 -1.32 22.50
C LYS A 516 1.79 -1.70 21.50
N ALA A 517 1.98 -1.42 20.21
CA ALA A 517 1.03 -1.81 19.19
C ALA A 517 0.91 -3.35 19.08
N LEU A 518 2.00 -4.09 19.30
CA LEU A 518 1.98 -5.55 19.35
C LEU A 518 1.31 -6.10 20.61
N GLU A 519 1.56 -5.51 21.78
CA GLU A 519 0.88 -5.88 23.04
C GLU A 519 -0.64 -5.71 22.97
N ASN A 520 -1.12 -4.77 22.14
CA ASN A 520 -2.53 -4.47 22.01
C ASN A 520 -3.29 -5.44 21.07
N LEU A 521 -2.58 -6.33 20.34
CA LEU A 521 -3.16 -7.36 19.46
C LEU A 521 -3.49 -8.64 20.24
#